data_AF-A0A2A4MNS3-F1
#
_entry.id   AF-A0A2A4MNS3-F1
#
_cell.length_a   1.000
_cell.length_b   1.000
_cell.length_c   1.000
_cell.angle_alpha   90.00
_cell.angle_beta   90.00
_cell.angle_gamma   90.00
#
_symmetry.space_group_name_H-M   'P 1'
#
loop_
_entity.id
_entity.type
_entity.pdbx_description
1 polymer ?
#
loop_
_entity_poly.entity_id
_entity_poly.type
_entity_poly.pdbx_seq_one_letter_code
_entity_poly.pdbx_strand_id
1 'polypeptide(L)' 'MINPKLFDDLAKKLAAAVPSGVRAVQADLEQQFLALLQARLEKLDLVTREQFDVQRRVLERTRSKVEALEKQLAELEALE' A
#
# COMPACT_ATOMS: atom_id res chain seq x y z
N MET A 1 -2.78 -3.52 0.98
CA MET A 1 -1.59 -3.43 0.11
C MET A 1 -2.01 -3.63 -1.33
N ILE A 2 -1.44 -2.87 -2.26
CA ILE A 2 -1.73 -3.05 -3.68
C ILE A 2 -0.97 -4.30 -4.15
N ASN A 3 -1.71 -5.37 -4.35
CA ASN A 3 -1.21 -6.68 -4.76
C ASN A 3 -1.05 -6.70 -6.29
N PRO A 4 0.01 -7.29 -6.89
CA PRO A 4 0.07 -7.52 -8.35
C PRO A 4 -1.22 -8.16 -8.91
N LYS A 5 -1.85 -9.07 -8.16
CA LYS A 5 -3.17 -9.64 -8.52
C LYS A 5 -4.29 -8.59 -8.61
N LEU A 6 -4.21 -7.52 -7.83
CA LEU A 6 -5.15 -6.40 -7.88
C LEU A 6 -5.03 -5.62 -9.20
N PHE A 7 -3.82 -5.53 -9.76
CA PHE A 7 -3.58 -4.91 -11.06
C PHE A 7 -4.12 -5.77 -12.19
N ASP A 8 -3.85 -7.08 -12.14
CA ASP A 8 -4.40 -8.04 -13.10
C ASP A 8 -5.94 -8.06 -13.05
N ASP A 9 -6.52 -8.00 -11.85
CA ASP A 9 -7.97 -7.97 -11.67
C ASP A 9 -8.59 -6.63 -12.09
N LEU A 10 -7.90 -5.51 -11.87
CA LEU A 10 -8.32 -4.20 -12.38
C LEU A 10 -8.25 -4.15 -13.90
N ALA A 11 -7.16 -4.63 -14.49
CA ALA A 11 -6.98 -4.74 -15.93
C ALA A 11 -8.08 -5.60 -16.56
N LYS A 12 -8.38 -6.77 -15.99
CA LYS A 12 -9.47 -7.65 -16.43
C LYS A 12 -10.86 -7.01 -16.32
N LYS A 13 -11.16 -6.33 -15.20
CA LYS A 13 -12.44 -5.64 -15.01
C LYS A 13 -12.63 -4.49 -16.00
N LEU A 14 -11.55 -3.78 -16.31
CA LEU A 14 -11.57 -2.67 -17.26
C LEU A 14 -11.64 -3.19 -18.70
N ALA A 15 -10.92 -4.26 -19.04
CA ALA A 15 -11.03 -4.95 -20.32
C ALA A 15 -12.44 -5.51 -20.57
N ALA A 16 -13.13 -5.96 -19.51
CA ALA A 16 -14.52 -6.41 -19.57
C ALA A 16 -15.54 -5.26 -19.73
N ALA A 17 -15.17 -4.02 -19.39
CA ALA A 17 -16.00 -2.83 -19.57
C ALA A 17 -15.86 -2.19 -20.97
N VAL A 18 -14.95 -2.68 -21.82
CA VAL A 18 -14.76 -2.17 -23.19
C VAL A 18 -15.87 -2.72 -24.12
N PRO A 19 -16.56 -1.86 -24.91
CA PRO A 19 -17.61 -2.28 -25.83
C PRO A 19 -17.16 -3.33 -26.85
N SER A 20 -18.06 -4.25 -27.20
CA SER A 20 -17.80 -5.42 -28.05
C SER A 20 -17.29 -5.11 -29.47
N GLY A 21 -17.40 -3.86 -29.94
CA GLY A 21 -16.91 -3.41 -31.24
C GLY A 21 -15.38 -3.29 -31.37
N VAL A 22 -14.62 -3.38 -30.27
CA VAL A 22 -13.17 -3.08 -30.24
C VAL A 22 -12.30 -4.31 -29.92
N ARG A 23 -12.85 -5.53 -29.97
CA ARG A 23 -12.13 -6.78 -29.58
C ARG A 23 -10.80 -7.01 -30.30
N ALA A 24 -10.66 -6.58 -31.55
CA ALA A 24 -9.41 -6.73 -32.31
C ALA A 24 -8.25 -5.83 -31.80
N VAL A 25 -8.57 -4.79 -31.03
CA VAL A 25 -7.60 -3.82 -30.47
C VAL A 25 -7.45 -3.99 -28.95
N GLN A 26 -8.10 -5.01 -28.37
CA GLN A 26 -8.23 -5.18 -26.92
C GLN A 26 -6.88 -5.43 -26.24
N ALA A 27 -6.01 -6.25 -26.84
CA ALA A 27 -4.70 -6.58 -26.28
C ALA A 27 -3.76 -5.36 -26.24
N ASP A 28 -3.74 -4.55 -27.30
CA ASP A 28 -2.92 -3.33 -27.36
C ASP A 28 -3.42 -2.25 -26.40
N LEU A 29 -4.75 -2.12 -26.26
CA LEU A 29 -5.38 -1.23 -25.27
C LEU A 29 -5.10 -1.68 -23.83
N GLU A 30 -5.14 -2.98 -23.56
CA GLU A 30 -4.84 -3.54 -22.23
C GLU A 30 -3.40 -3.23 -21.80
N GLN A 31 -2.43 -3.42 -22.70
CA GLN A 31 -1.03 -3.08 -22.44
C GLN A 31 -0.81 -1.58 -22.23
N GLN A 32 -1.40 -0.74 -23.07
CA GLN A 32 -1.34 0.72 -22.91
C GLN A 32 -2.00 1.18 -21.60
N PHE A 33 -3.10 0.54 -21.22
CA PHE A 33 -3.81 0.86 -19.98
C PHE A 33 -3.02 0.45 -18.74
N LEU A 34 -2.41 -0.73 -18.73
CA LEU A 34 -1.49 -1.19 -17.68
C LEU A 34 -0.33 -0.21 -17.50
N ALA A 35 0.30 0.21 -18.59
CA ALA A 35 1.40 1.18 -18.57
C ALA A 35 0.93 2.55 -18.02
N LEU A 36 -0.24 3.03 -18.42
CA LEU A 36 -0.82 4.26 -17.89
C LEU A 36 -1.14 4.15 -16.39
N LEU A 37 -1.69 3.03 -15.94
CA LEU A 37 -2.04 2.80 -14.55
C LEU A 37 -0.78 2.74 -13.67
N GLN A 38 0.26 2.04 -14.13
CA GLN A 38 1.57 2.00 -13.49
C GLN A 38 2.16 3.42 -13.38
N ALA A 39 2.21 4.18 -14.48
CA ALA A 39 2.73 5.54 -14.49
C ALA A 39 1.94 6.53 -13.62
N ARG A 40 0.65 6.28 -13.39
CA ARG A 40 -0.18 7.09 -12.48
C ARG A 40 0.02 6.71 -11.03
N LEU A 41 0.21 5.43 -10.73
CA LEU A 41 0.47 4.95 -9.37
C LEU A 41 1.88 5.31 -8.90
N GLU A 42 2.87 5.34 -9.79
CA GLU A 42 4.20 5.89 -9.50
C GLU A 42 4.17 7.38 -9.14
N LYS A 43 3.17 8.12 -9.61
CA LYS A 43 2.94 9.53 -9.25
C LYS A 43 2.19 9.71 -7.95
N LEU A 44 1.63 8.64 -7.37
CA LEU A 44 1.14 8.69 -6.00
C LEU A 44 2.37 8.52 -5.10
N ASP A 45 2.44 9.25 -3.98
CA ASP A 45 3.52 9.15 -2.99
C ASP A 45 3.47 7.80 -2.24
N LEU A 46 3.66 6.71 -2.99
CA LEU A 46 3.61 5.35 -2.48
C LEU A 46 4.92 5.02 -1.77
N VAL A 47 4.81 4.60 -0.52
CA VAL A 47 5.94 4.02 0.21
C VAL A 47 6.12 2.56 -0.17
N THR A 48 7.38 2.11 -0.28
CA THR A 48 7.66 0.70 -0.53
C THR A 48 7.25 -0.15 0.67
N ARG A 49 7.00 -1.44 0.44
CA ARG A 49 6.66 -2.36 1.54
C ARG A 49 7.76 -2.40 2.60
N GLU A 50 9.01 -2.41 2.17
CA GLU A 50 10.16 -2.40 3.07
C GLU A 50 10.20 -1.14 3.94
N GLN A 51 9.99 0.05 3.34
CA GLN A 51 9.92 1.31 4.08
C GLN A 51 8.77 1.31 5.09
N PHE A 52 7.60 0.82 4.71
CA PHE A 52 6.46 0.68 5.62
C PHE A 52 6.79 -0.25 6.80
N ASP A 53 7.39 -1.41 6.53
CA ASP A 53 7.75 -2.38 7.57
C ASP A 53 8.85 -1.85 8.50
N VAL A 54 9.76 -1.00 8.00
CA VAL A 54 10.74 -0.29 8.84
C VAL A 54 10.03 0.71 9.76
N GLN A 55 9.13 1.54 9.22
CA GLN A 55 8.39 2.52 10.03
C GLN A 55 7.51 1.85 11.08
N ARG A 56 6.87 0.74 10.72
CA ARG A 56 6.10 -0.08 11.66
C ARG A 56 6.97 -0.57 12.83
N ARG A 57 8.18 -1.08 12.55
CA ARG A 57 9.11 -1.53 13.60
C ARG A 57 9.57 -0.39 14.50
N VAL A 58 9.82 0.80 13.92
CA VAL A 58 10.14 2.00 14.70
C VAL A 58 8.99 2.38 15.64
N LEU A 59 7.75 2.33 15.15
CA LEU A 59 6.56 2.59 15.95
C LEU A 59 6.38 1.58 17.08
N GLU A 60 6.52 0.28 16.79
CA GLU A 60 6.44 -0.79 17.81
C GLU A 60 7.48 -0.59 18.91
N ARG A 61 8.74 -0.29 18.54
CA ARG A 61 9.81 0.01 19.52
C ARG A 61 9.49 1.25 20.36
N THR A 62 8.90 2.27 19.75
CA THR A 62 8.57 3.52 20.45
C THR A 62 7.46 3.29 21.47
N ARG A 63 6.42 2.53 21.11
CA ARG A 63 5.35 2.16 22.04
C ARG A 63 5.89 1.39 23.24
N SER A 64 6.73 0.38 23.00
CA SER A 64 7.35 -0.39 24.09
C SER A 64 8.18 0.49 25.03
N LYS A 65 8.90 1.48 24.51
CA LYS A 65 9.64 2.45 25.35
C LYS A 65 8.70 3.35 26.16
N VAL A 66 7.61 3.82 25.55
CA VAL A 66 6.61 4.66 26.23
C VAL A 66 5.96 3.88 27.38
N GLU A 67 5.52 2.64 27.12
CA GLU A 67 4.93 1.77 28.16
C GLU A 67 5.90 1.52 29.33
N ALA A 68 7.19 1.33 29.04
CA ALA A 68 8.21 1.16 30.06
C ALA A 68 8.40 2.44 30.91
N LEU A 69 8.40 3.62 30.29
CA LEU A 69 8.51 4.90 30.98
C LEU A 69 7.26 5.20 31.80
N GLU A 70 6.07 4.92 31.27
CA GLU A 70 4.80 5.05 32.01
C GLU A 70 4.79 4.17 33.26
N LYS A 71 5.31 2.95 33.15
CA LYS A 71 5.44 2.06 34.31
C LYS A 71 6.42 2.61 35.35
N GLN A 72 7.59 3.09 34.92
CA GLN A 72 8.57 3.70 35.82
C GLN A 72 8.00 4.94 36.52
N LEU A 73 7.24 5.76 35.79
CA LEU A 73 6.59 6.93 36.35
C LEU A 73 5.56 6.53 37.41
N ALA A 74 4.70 5.54 37.12
CA ALA A 74 3.72 5.04 38.08
C ALA A 74 4.38 4.45 39.35
N GLU A 75 5.51 3.75 39.20
CA GLU A 75 6.28 3.25 40.35
C GLU A 75 6.84 4.39 41.21
N LEU A 76 7.29 5.49 40.60
CA LEU A 76 7.78 6.67 41.31
C LEU A 76 6.65 7.47 41.97
N GLU A 77 5.53 7.68 41.28
CA GLU A 77 4.34 8.36 41.80
C GLU A 77 3.70 7.58 42.96
N ALA A 78 3.84 6.25 43.01
CA ALA A 78 3.37 5.42 44.12
C ALA A 78 4.30 5.41 45.34
N LEU A 79 5.52 5.93 45.20
CA LEU A 79 6.49 6.09 46.29
C LEU A 79 6.39 7.48 46.97
N GLU A 80 5.68 8.44 46.36
CA GLU A 80 5.26 9.71 46.97
C GLU A 80 3.96 9.56 47.78
#